data_AF-A0A838HB88-F1
#
_entry.id   AF-A0A838HB88-F1
#
_cell.length_a   1.000
_cell.length_b   1.000
_cell.length_c   1.000
_cell.angle_alpha   90.00
_cell.angle_beta   90.00
_cell.angle_gamma   90.00
#
_symmetry.space_group_name_H-M   'P 1'
#
loop_
_entity.id
_entity.type
_entity.pdbx_description
1 polymer ?
#
loop_
_entity_poly.entity_id
_entity_poly.type
_entity_poly.pdbx_seq_one_letter_code
_entity_poly.pdbx_strand_id
1 'polypeptide(L)'
;MREPTEGRSSWNRRPTSTAPPLKPRELGRWAWRQLTSMRTALILLFLLAIAAIPGSLIPQQRVDPSAVAAFQKRHPSLTPLFERIGMFNVFNSVWFSAIYLLLAISLLGCIIPRIHVYATAFRARPPKAPRNLNRLTAYDSWLSSASRPSEVDRARELLKRQRRRIEVYETADETVVSAEKGYLREAGNLLFH
;
A
#
# COMPACT_ATOMS: atom_id res chain seq x y z
N MET A 1 -33.45 -62.07 -12.74
CA MET A 1 -33.84 -61.11 -11.69
C MET A 1 -32.56 -60.56 -11.06
N ARG A 2 -32.15 -59.34 -11.43
CA ARG A 2 -31.06 -58.58 -10.77
C ARG A 2 -31.67 -57.25 -10.36
N GLU A 3 -31.57 -56.93 -9.07
CA GLU A 3 -32.08 -55.68 -8.51
C GLU A 3 -31.25 -54.47 -8.97
N PRO A 4 -31.86 -53.28 -9.12
CA PRO A 4 -31.13 -52.06 -9.39
C PRO A 4 -30.54 -51.49 -8.09
N THR A 5 -29.22 -51.40 -8.01
CA THR A 5 -28.52 -50.73 -6.91
C THR A 5 -28.72 -49.21 -7.02
N GLU A 6 -29.50 -48.64 -6.11
CA GLU A 6 -29.66 -47.19 -5.96
C GLU A 6 -28.31 -46.49 -5.69
N GLY A 7 -27.88 -45.67 -6.64
CA GLY A 7 -26.76 -44.77 -6.48
C GLY A 7 -27.13 -43.62 -5.53
N ARG A 8 -26.73 -43.73 -4.26
CA ARG A 8 -26.88 -42.65 -3.27
C ARG A 8 -26.08 -41.42 -3.71
N SER A 9 -26.79 -40.32 -3.94
CA SER A 9 -26.26 -39.03 -4.39
C SER A 9 -25.35 -38.38 -3.34
N SER A 10 -24.03 -38.43 -3.55
CA SER A 10 -23.02 -37.86 -2.67
C SER A 10 -22.91 -36.32 -2.72
N TRP A 11 -23.86 -35.64 -3.37
CA TRP A 11 -23.83 -34.20 -3.64
C TRP A 11 -24.36 -33.31 -2.52
N ASN A 12 -24.93 -33.89 -1.46
CA ASN A 12 -25.62 -33.13 -0.41
C ASN A 12 -24.75 -32.82 0.81
N ARG A 13 -23.44 -32.59 0.64
CA ARG A 13 -22.60 -32.03 1.70
C ARG A 13 -22.65 -30.51 1.65
N ARG A 14 -23.70 -29.93 2.26
CA ARG A 14 -23.64 -28.50 2.64
C ARG A 14 -22.52 -28.37 3.67
N PRO A 15 -21.46 -27.59 3.41
CA PRO A 15 -20.48 -27.33 4.44
C PRO A 15 -21.18 -26.53 5.56
N THR A 16 -21.55 -27.20 6.64
CA THR A 16 -21.92 -26.56 7.91
C THR A 16 -20.65 -26.03 8.55
N SER A 17 -20.03 -25.04 7.90
CA SER A 17 -18.91 -24.31 8.48
C SER A 17 -19.48 -23.20 9.35
N THR A 18 -19.86 -23.55 10.57
CA THR A 18 -20.00 -22.56 11.63
C THR A 18 -18.58 -22.07 11.91
N ALA A 19 -18.17 -20.99 11.26
CA ALA A 19 -16.84 -20.42 11.46
C ALA A 19 -16.66 -20.11 12.96
N PRO A 20 -15.57 -20.56 13.60
CA PRO A 20 -15.35 -20.29 15.01
C PRO A 20 -15.27 -18.77 15.26
N PRO A 21 -15.73 -18.30 16.43
CA PRO A 21 -15.68 -16.88 16.77
C PRO A 21 -14.24 -16.38 16.74
N LEU A 22 -14.03 -15.20 16.15
CA LEU A 22 -12.73 -14.58 16.00
C LEU A 22 -12.09 -14.35 17.37
N LYS A 23 -10.86 -14.84 17.56
CA LYS A 23 -10.08 -14.50 18.75
C LYS A 23 -9.73 -13.00 18.72
N PRO A 24 -9.52 -12.32 19.87
CA PRO A 24 -9.20 -10.88 19.89
C PRO A 24 -8.01 -10.48 18.99
N ARG A 25 -6.99 -11.34 18.90
CA ARG A 25 -5.82 -11.13 18.02
C ARG A 25 -6.19 -11.21 16.53
N GLU A 26 -7.13 -12.07 16.17
CA GLU A 26 -7.62 -12.21 14.79
C GLU A 26 -8.49 -11.02 14.41
N LEU A 27 -9.33 -10.54 15.33
CA LEU A 27 -10.11 -9.33 15.15
C LEU A 27 -9.19 -8.11 14.93
N GLY A 28 -8.16 -7.93 15.74
CA GLY A 28 -7.17 -6.85 15.57
C GLY A 28 -6.45 -6.90 14.22
N ARG A 29 -5.99 -8.08 13.79
CA ARG A 29 -5.37 -8.25 12.46
C ARG A 29 -6.35 -8.02 11.31
N TRP A 30 -7.61 -8.40 11.48
CA TRP A 30 -8.65 -8.16 10.48
C TRP A 30 -8.95 -6.66 10.38
N ALA A 31 -9.16 -5.98 11.51
CA ALA A 31 -9.42 -4.54 11.57
C ALA A 31 -8.25 -3.74 10.95
N TRP A 32 -7.01 -4.13 11.27
CA TRP A 32 -5.82 -3.54 10.66
C TRP A 32 -5.82 -3.68 9.14
N ARG A 33 -6.08 -4.88 8.61
CA ARG A 33 -6.16 -5.11 7.15
C ARG A 33 -7.30 -4.32 6.48
N GLN A 34 -8.42 -4.13 7.17
CA GLN A 34 -9.50 -3.28 6.66
C GLN A 34 -9.06 -1.82 6.63
N LEU A 35 -8.43 -1.33 7.69
CA LEU A 35 -8.02 0.06 7.80
C LEU A 35 -6.93 0.41 6.77
N THR A 36 -6.02 -0.51 6.45
CA THR A 36 -4.95 -0.27 5.47
C THR A 36 -5.36 -0.53 4.00
N SER A 37 -6.65 -0.78 3.72
CA SER A 37 -7.12 -1.00 2.34
C SER A 37 -7.37 0.32 1.59
N MET A 38 -7.02 0.37 0.31
CA MET A 38 -7.28 1.55 -0.55
C MET A 38 -8.77 1.90 -0.62
N ARG A 39 -9.65 0.88 -0.64
CA ARG A 39 -11.10 1.09 -0.62
C ARG A 39 -11.54 1.85 0.63
N THR A 40 -11.03 1.46 1.79
CA THR A 40 -11.35 2.12 3.06
C THR A 40 -10.88 3.56 3.07
N ALA A 41 -9.67 3.84 2.56
CA ALA A 41 -9.17 5.20 2.44
C ALA A 41 -10.11 6.09 1.59
N LEU A 42 -10.57 5.60 0.43
CA LEU A 42 -11.51 6.34 -0.43
C LEU A 42 -12.86 6.59 0.25
N ILE A 43 -13.39 5.59 0.97
CA ILE A 43 -14.64 5.75 1.74
C ILE A 43 -14.47 6.78 2.86
N LEU A 44 -13.36 6.72 3.60
CA LEU A 44 -13.06 7.67 4.67
C LEU A 44 -12.85 9.09 4.14
N LEU A 45 -12.22 9.23 2.98
CA LEU A 45 -12.07 10.52 2.30
C LEU A 45 -13.44 11.10 1.92
N PHE A 46 -14.31 10.28 1.34
CA PHE A 46 -15.68 10.68 1.01
C PHE A 46 -16.50 11.04 2.25
N LEU A 47 -16.38 10.24 3.31
CA LEU A 47 -17.05 10.49 4.59
C LEU A 47 -16.56 11.80 5.22
N LEU A 48 -15.25 12.07 5.16
CA LEU A 48 -14.67 13.33 5.64
C LEU A 48 -15.21 14.53 4.84
N ALA A 49 -15.35 14.38 3.52
CA ALA A 49 -15.93 15.43 2.67
C ALA A 49 -17.39 15.74 3.07
N ILE A 50 -18.22 14.72 3.28
CA ILE A 50 -19.60 14.90 3.79
C ILE A 50 -19.59 15.55 5.18
N ALA A 51 -18.72 15.07 6.07
CA ALA A 51 -18.57 15.58 7.42
C ALA A 51 -18.18 17.07 7.48
N ALA A 52 -17.49 17.58 6.46
CA ALA A 52 -17.10 18.98 6.38
C ALA A 52 -18.27 19.92 5.99
N ILE A 53 -19.28 19.41 5.27
CA ILE A 53 -20.41 20.24 4.76
C ILE A 53 -21.13 21.00 5.89
N PRO A 54 -21.56 20.35 6.99
CA PRO A 54 -22.23 21.06 8.09
C PRO A 54 -21.35 22.16 8.71
N GLY A 55 -20.04 21.92 8.79
CA GLY A 55 -19.09 22.90 9.33
C GLY A 55 -18.98 24.18 8.51
N SER A 56 -19.32 24.12 7.22
CA SER A 56 -19.34 25.28 6.32
C SER A 56 -20.69 26.00 6.28
N LEU A 57 -21.80 25.32 6.61
CA LEU A 57 -23.14 25.88 6.56
C LEU A 57 -23.63 26.44 7.91
N ILE A 58 -23.20 25.83 9.02
CA ILE A 58 -23.64 26.19 10.37
C ILE A 58 -22.60 27.12 10.99
N PRO A 59 -23.01 28.21 11.67
CA PRO A 59 -22.08 29.10 12.37
C PRO A 59 -21.15 28.32 13.30
N GLN A 60 -19.84 28.60 13.23
CA GLN A 60 -18.84 27.93 14.04
C GLN A 60 -18.39 28.84 15.19
N GLN A 61 -18.35 28.31 16.41
CA GLN A 61 -18.05 29.07 17.63
C GLN A 61 -16.69 29.77 17.59
N ARG A 62 -15.69 29.15 16.94
CA ARG A 62 -14.33 29.74 16.81
C ARG A 62 -14.24 30.86 15.77
N VAL A 63 -15.21 30.93 14.84
CA VAL A 63 -15.20 31.91 13.74
C VAL A 63 -16.07 33.11 14.09
N ASP A 64 -17.30 32.86 14.55
CA ASP A 64 -18.23 33.92 14.96
C ASP A 64 -19.14 33.44 16.11
N PRO A 65 -18.74 33.69 17.37
CA PRO A 65 -19.54 33.38 18.55
C PRO A 65 -20.90 34.09 18.56
N SER A 66 -20.99 35.28 17.96
CA SER A 66 -22.22 36.09 17.97
C SER A 66 -23.28 35.50 17.03
N ALA A 67 -22.86 35.02 15.85
CA ALA A 67 -23.73 34.30 14.93
C ALA A 67 -24.23 32.97 15.51
N VAL A 68 -23.40 32.26 16.28
CA VAL A 68 -23.83 31.07 17.03
C VAL A 68 -24.89 31.44 18.06
N ALA A 69 -24.66 32.45 18.90
CA ALA A 69 -25.64 32.89 19.89
C ALA A 69 -26.98 33.32 19.25
N ALA A 70 -26.93 34.00 18.10
CA ALA A 70 -28.12 34.37 17.33
C ALA A 70 -28.84 33.13 16.74
N PHE A 71 -28.10 32.15 16.24
CA PHE A 71 -28.66 30.88 15.77
C PHE A 71 -29.37 30.13 16.90
N GLN A 72 -28.73 30.05 18.08
CA GLN A 72 -29.28 29.35 19.23
C GLN A 72 -30.60 29.97 19.71
N LYS A 73 -30.67 31.31 19.74
CA LYS A 73 -31.90 32.04 20.04
C LYS A 73 -33.01 31.80 19.02
N ARG A 74 -32.68 31.72 17.73
CA ARG A 74 -33.65 31.48 16.65
C ARG A 74 -34.14 30.03 16.57
N HIS A 75 -33.33 29.07 17.01
CA HIS A 75 -33.62 27.64 16.89
C HIS A 75 -33.50 26.91 18.25
N PRO A 76 -34.32 27.25 19.26
CA PRO A 76 -34.21 26.70 20.61
C PRO A 76 -34.45 25.18 20.68
N SER A 77 -35.24 24.61 19.77
CA SER A 77 -35.52 23.16 19.71
C SER A 77 -34.37 22.35 19.09
N LEU A 78 -33.60 22.93 18.16
CA LEU A 78 -32.49 22.24 17.47
C LEU A 78 -31.16 22.40 18.20
N THR A 79 -30.99 23.50 18.95
CA THR A 79 -29.75 23.83 19.67
C THR A 79 -29.23 22.68 20.56
N PRO A 80 -30.05 22.02 21.42
CA PRO A 80 -29.55 20.97 22.29
C PRO A 80 -29.01 19.77 21.53
N LEU A 81 -29.61 19.43 20.37
CA LEU A 81 -29.10 18.37 19.51
C LEU A 81 -27.75 18.77 18.93
N PHE A 82 -27.64 19.98 18.37
CA PHE A 82 -26.42 20.49 17.73
C PHE A 82 -25.26 20.59 18.71
N GLU A 83 -25.51 20.99 19.96
CA GLU A 83 -24.49 21.02 21.01
C GLU A 83 -24.00 19.60 21.37
N ARG A 84 -24.91 18.64 21.54
CA ARG A 84 -24.56 17.24 21.86
C ARG A 84 -23.68 16.59 20.79
N ILE A 85 -23.99 16.84 19.53
CA ILE A 85 -23.22 16.30 18.40
C ILE A 85 -22.05 17.23 18.00
N GLY A 86 -21.85 18.38 18.66
CA GLY A 86 -20.72 19.27 18.40
C GLY A 86 -20.78 20.06 17.09
N MET A 87 -21.97 20.39 16.59
CA MET A 87 -22.18 21.01 15.27
C MET A 87 -21.78 22.49 15.18
N PHE A 88 -21.64 23.18 16.33
CA PHE A 88 -21.04 24.53 16.40
C PHE A 88 -19.50 24.49 16.52
N ASN A 89 -18.91 23.29 16.64
CA ASN A 89 -17.47 23.08 16.78
C ASN A 89 -17.03 21.85 15.97
N VAL A 90 -17.51 21.73 14.72
CA VAL A 90 -17.39 20.50 13.90
C VAL A 90 -15.93 20.04 13.81
N PHE A 91 -15.01 20.94 13.48
CA PHE A 91 -13.59 20.63 13.28
C PHE A 91 -12.85 20.20 14.55
N ASN A 92 -13.40 20.47 15.74
CA ASN A 92 -12.85 20.05 17.02
C ASN A 92 -13.70 18.97 17.70
N SER A 93 -14.70 18.44 16.99
CA SER A 93 -15.58 17.41 17.53
C SER A 93 -14.89 16.04 17.54
N VAL A 94 -15.29 15.19 18.49
CA VAL A 94 -14.73 13.84 18.64
C VAL A 94 -15.00 12.99 17.40
N TRP A 95 -16.19 13.08 16.81
CA TRP A 95 -16.57 12.29 15.65
C TRP A 95 -15.83 12.72 14.37
N PHE A 96 -15.65 14.03 14.14
CA PHE A 96 -14.89 14.53 13.00
C PHE A 96 -13.41 14.13 13.12
N SER A 97 -12.84 14.30 14.32
CA SER A 97 -11.47 13.91 14.62
C SER A 97 -11.26 12.41 14.45
N ALA A 98 -12.24 11.58 14.82
CA ALA A 98 -12.18 10.13 14.61
C ALA A 98 -12.10 9.77 13.12
N ILE A 99 -12.91 10.39 12.26
CA ILE A 99 -12.86 10.17 10.80
C ILE A 99 -11.49 10.60 10.26
N TYR A 100 -11.02 11.79 10.64
CA TYR A 100 -9.72 12.32 10.23
C TYR A 100 -8.57 11.40 10.63
N LEU A 101 -8.55 10.93 11.89
CA LEU A 101 -7.51 10.04 12.39
C LEU A 101 -7.56 8.67 11.70
N LEU A 102 -8.75 8.11 11.49
CA LEU A 102 -8.91 6.86 10.74
C LEU A 102 -8.40 7.02 9.31
N LEU A 103 -8.70 8.13 8.65
CA LEU A 103 -8.19 8.42 7.30
C LEU A 103 -6.66 8.51 7.30
N ALA A 104 -6.08 9.26 8.25
CA ALA A 104 -4.64 9.41 8.38
C ALA A 104 -3.94 8.07 8.63
N ILE A 105 -4.47 7.25 9.54
CA ILE A 105 -3.93 5.91 9.81
C ILE A 105 -4.08 5.00 8.58
N SER A 106 -5.21 5.07 7.87
CA SER A 106 -5.43 4.31 6.63
C SER A 106 -4.39 4.66 5.57
N LEU A 107 -4.15 5.96 5.36
CA LEU A 107 -3.17 6.47 4.40
C LEU A 107 -1.73 6.07 4.76
N LEU A 108 -1.35 6.23 6.03
CA LEU A 108 -0.06 5.76 6.53
C LEU A 108 0.09 4.25 6.37
N GLY A 109 -0.98 3.51 6.66
CA GLY A 109 -1.03 2.06 6.53
C GLY A 109 -0.85 1.56 5.10
N CYS A 110 -1.29 2.30 4.08
CA CYS A 110 -1.07 1.92 2.69
C CYS A 110 0.30 2.36 2.14
N ILE A 111 0.85 3.49 2.61
CA ILE A 111 2.12 4.02 2.09
C ILE A 111 3.35 3.32 2.69
N ILE A 112 3.32 2.94 3.96
CA ILE A 112 4.48 2.32 4.66
C ILE A 112 4.93 1.01 4.00
N PRO A 113 4.06 0.02 3.72
CA PRO A 113 4.48 -1.23 3.09
C PRO A 113 5.07 -1.00 1.69
N ARG A 114 4.48 -0.04 0.96
CA ARG A 114 4.95 0.35 -0.37
C ARG A 114 6.38 0.89 -0.27
N ILE A 115 6.61 1.90 0.58
CA ILE A 115 7.94 2.49 0.79
C ILE A 115 8.96 1.41 1.21
N HIS A 116 8.58 0.47 2.08
CA HIS A 116 9.48 -0.60 2.51
C HIS A 116 9.95 -1.50 1.35
N VAL A 117 9.05 -1.92 0.46
CA VAL A 117 9.41 -2.71 -0.72
C VAL A 117 10.38 -1.94 -1.61
N TYR A 118 10.10 -0.66 -1.87
CA TYR A 118 11.00 0.19 -2.67
C TYR A 118 12.34 0.43 -1.99
N ALA A 119 12.37 0.70 -0.69
CA ALA A 119 13.61 0.87 0.07
C ALA A 119 14.47 -0.40 0.05
N THR A 120 13.84 -1.56 0.08
CA THR A 120 14.51 -2.86 -0.04
C THR A 120 15.07 -3.05 -1.46
N ALA A 121 14.28 -2.79 -2.49
CA ALA A 121 14.71 -2.90 -3.89
C ALA A 121 15.87 -1.94 -4.21
N PHE A 122 15.81 -0.71 -3.71
CA PHE A 122 16.88 0.27 -3.89
C PHE A 122 18.21 -0.16 -3.25
N ARG A 123 18.14 -0.88 -2.12
CA ARG A 123 19.31 -1.42 -1.42
C ARG A 123 19.79 -2.75 -1.98
N ALA A 124 18.97 -3.44 -2.78
CA ALA A 124 19.34 -4.71 -3.37
C ALA A 124 20.57 -4.56 -4.28
N ARG A 125 21.36 -5.63 -4.36
CA ARG A 125 22.49 -5.73 -5.28
C ARG A 125 21.97 -6.16 -6.66
N PRO A 126 22.57 -5.68 -7.77
CA PRO A 126 22.25 -6.19 -9.10
C PRO A 126 22.25 -7.73 -9.10
N PRO A 127 21.16 -8.40 -9.52
CA PRO A 127 21.05 -9.85 -9.41
C PRO A 127 22.09 -10.56 -10.29
N LYS A 128 22.53 -11.76 -9.89
CA LYS A 128 23.42 -12.59 -10.72
C LYS A 128 22.76 -12.90 -12.06
N ALA A 129 23.56 -12.86 -13.14
CA ALA A 129 23.07 -13.21 -14.47
C ALA A 129 22.48 -14.65 -14.49
N PRO A 130 21.40 -14.88 -15.26
CA PRO A 130 20.78 -16.19 -15.34
C PRO A 130 21.72 -17.22 -15.94
N ARG A 131 21.62 -18.47 -15.48
CA ARG A 131 22.51 -19.57 -15.89
C ARG A 131 22.48 -19.86 -17.40
N ASN A 132 21.35 -19.59 -18.07
CA ASN A 132 21.14 -19.82 -19.49
C ASN A 132 21.01 -18.49 -20.24
N LEU A 133 22.15 -17.86 -20.57
CA LEU A 133 22.18 -16.57 -21.25
C LEU A 133 21.59 -16.62 -22.66
N ASN A 134 21.66 -17.78 -23.33
CA ASN A 134 21.09 -18.00 -24.67
C ASN A 134 19.56 -17.87 -24.76
N ARG A 135 18.85 -17.84 -23.62
CA ARG A 135 17.39 -17.59 -23.58
C ARG A 135 17.05 -16.10 -23.60
N LEU A 136 18.04 -15.21 -23.47
CA LEU A 136 17.82 -13.77 -23.51
C LEU A 136 17.74 -13.31 -24.97
N THR A 137 16.78 -12.45 -25.26
CA THR A 137 16.57 -11.88 -26.61
C THR A 137 17.77 -11.07 -27.11
N ALA A 138 18.52 -10.45 -26.20
CA ALA A 138 19.75 -9.72 -26.48
C ALA A 138 20.94 -10.46 -25.87
N TYR A 139 21.26 -11.62 -26.45
CA TYR A 139 22.44 -12.41 -26.10
C TYR A 139 23.47 -12.35 -27.23
N ASP A 140 24.72 -12.11 -26.87
CA ASP A 140 25.85 -12.17 -27.78
C ASP A 140 27.05 -12.82 -27.07
N SER A 141 27.92 -13.48 -27.82
CA SER A 141 29.09 -14.17 -27.30
C SER A 141 30.25 -14.11 -28.28
N TRP A 142 31.44 -13.83 -27.78
CA TRP A 142 32.68 -13.84 -28.56
C TRP A 142 33.82 -14.48 -27.76
N LEU A 143 34.83 -14.96 -28.46
CA LEU A 143 36.07 -15.42 -27.87
C LEU A 143 36.99 -14.22 -27.66
N SER A 144 37.61 -14.11 -26.48
CA SER A 144 38.65 -13.12 -26.20
C SER A 144 39.99 -13.80 -25.99
N SER A 145 41.06 -13.20 -26.51
CA SER A 145 42.44 -13.58 -26.27
C SER A 145 43.00 -12.98 -24.97
N ALA A 146 42.28 -12.06 -24.33
CA ALA A 146 42.70 -11.42 -23.10
C ALA A 146 42.40 -12.30 -21.87
N SER A 147 43.09 -12.03 -20.76
CA SER A 147 42.89 -12.79 -19.53
C SER A 147 41.54 -12.46 -18.89
N ARG A 148 40.94 -13.43 -18.19
CA ARG A 148 39.66 -13.25 -17.48
C ARG A 148 39.62 -11.99 -16.60
N PRO A 149 40.65 -11.68 -15.77
CA PRO A 149 40.65 -10.44 -14.98
C PRO A 149 40.61 -9.17 -15.84
N SER A 150 41.36 -9.14 -16.95
CA SER A 150 41.41 -7.97 -17.83
C SER A 150 40.08 -7.68 -18.52
N GLU A 151 39.33 -8.71 -18.90
CA GLU A 151 37.97 -8.56 -19.47
C GLU A 151 36.96 -8.07 -18.43
N VAL A 152 37.06 -8.57 -17.19
CA VAL A 152 36.21 -8.12 -16.07
C VAL A 152 36.45 -6.64 -15.78
N ASP A 153 37.70 -6.20 -15.72
CA ASP A 153 38.05 -4.79 -15.50
C ASP A 153 37.54 -3.90 -16.64
N ARG A 154 37.70 -4.34 -17.88
CA ARG A 154 37.17 -3.63 -19.05
C ARG A 154 35.64 -3.50 -19.01
N ALA A 155 34.95 -4.58 -18.66
CA ALA A 155 33.49 -4.57 -18.48
C ALA A 155 33.08 -3.61 -17.36
N ARG A 156 33.77 -3.63 -16.21
CA ARG A 156 33.52 -2.71 -15.09
C ARG A 156 33.71 -1.25 -15.49
N GLU A 157 34.76 -0.94 -16.24
CA GLU A 157 35.04 0.43 -16.68
C GLU A 157 33.95 0.97 -17.61
N LEU A 158 33.55 0.16 -18.61
CA LEU A 158 32.47 0.52 -19.52
C LEU A 158 31.14 0.77 -18.79
N LEU A 159 30.77 -0.12 -17.87
CA LEU A 159 29.54 -0.01 -17.09
C LEU A 159 29.58 1.16 -16.10
N LYS A 160 30.77 1.47 -15.55
CA LYS A 160 30.99 2.60 -14.64
C LYS A 160 30.83 3.93 -15.38
N ARG A 161 31.34 4.05 -16.61
CA ARG A 161 31.12 5.24 -17.47
C ARG A 161 29.63 5.49 -17.73
N GLN A 162 28.83 4.43 -17.82
CA GLN A 162 27.37 4.53 -17.96
C GLN A 162 26.60 4.82 -16.66
N ARG A 163 27.32 5.00 -15.53
CA ARG A 163 26.77 5.21 -14.18
C ARG A 163 25.81 4.09 -13.75
N ARG A 164 26.13 2.83 -14.08
CA ARG A 164 25.39 1.66 -13.60
C ARG A 164 25.90 1.25 -12.21
N ARG A 165 25.04 0.67 -11.36
CA ARG A 165 25.49 -0.07 -10.18
C ARG A 165 25.99 -1.42 -10.65
N ILE A 166 27.17 -1.84 -10.19
CA ILE A 166 27.87 -3.03 -10.69
C ILE A 166 28.09 -3.98 -9.51
N GLU A 167 27.78 -5.25 -9.70
CA GLU A 167 28.14 -6.34 -8.79
C GLU A 167 28.91 -7.40 -9.59
N VAL A 168 29.95 -7.96 -8.98
CA VAL A 168 30.73 -9.04 -9.58
C VAL A 168 30.59 -10.28 -8.73
N TYR A 169 30.23 -11.38 -9.38
CA TYR A 169 30.11 -12.69 -8.77
C TYR A 169 31.23 -13.58 -9.31
N GLU A 170 32.11 -14.03 -8.42
CA GLU A 170 33.21 -14.91 -8.77
C GLU A 170 32.97 -16.31 -8.22
N THR A 171 33.20 -17.30 -9.06
CA THR A 171 33.32 -18.71 -8.70
C THR A 171 34.62 -19.25 -9.30
N ALA A 172 35.00 -20.48 -8.98
CA ALA A 172 36.22 -21.09 -9.52
C ALA A 172 36.25 -21.10 -11.07
N ASP A 173 35.09 -21.34 -11.69
CA ASP A 173 34.98 -21.61 -13.12
C ASP A 173 34.45 -20.42 -13.93
N GLU A 174 33.71 -19.50 -13.29
CA GLU A 174 33.07 -18.36 -13.95
C GLU A 174 33.17 -17.06 -13.14
N THR A 175 33.31 -15.95 -13.86
CA THR A 175 33.14 -14.59 -13.32
C THR A 175 31.98 -13.91 -14.05
N VAL A 176 31.02 -13.41 -13.29
CA VAL A 176 29.81 -12.76 -13.83
C VAL A 176 29.79 -11.30 -13.37
N VAL A 177 29.77 -10.38 -14.32
CA VAL A 177 29.60 -8.94 -14.06
C VAL A 177 28.14 -8.58 -14.34
N SER A 178 27.39 -8.22 -13.29
CA SER A 178 26.01 -7.77 -13.40
C SER A 178 25.92 -6.26 -13.17
N ALA A 179 25.07 -5.58 -13.94
CA ALA A 179 24.89 -4.16 -13.79
C ALA A 179 23.44 -3.69 -14.04
N GLU A 180 23.02 -2.72 -13.23
CA GLU A 180 21.66 -2.20 -13.21
C GLU A 180 21.63 -0.66 -13.28
N LYS A 181 20.58 -0.11 -13.88
CA LYS A 181 20.17 1.31 -13.76
C LYS A 181 18.66 1.39 -13.94
N GLY A 182 18.04 2.39 -13.31
CA GLY A 182 16.59 2.60 -13.43
C GLY A 182 15.93 3.08 -12.15
N TYR A 183 16.61 2.99 -11.00
CA TYR A 183 16.03 3.35 -9.70
C TYR A 183 15.49 4.78 -9.60
N LEU A 184 16.07 5.76 -10.32
CA LEU A 184 15.53 7.13 -10.36
C LEU A 184 14.15 7.20 -11.02
N ARG A 185 13.92 6.40 -12.06
CA ARG A 185 12.60 6.30 -12.72
C ARG A 185 11.58 5.66 -11.79
N GLU A 186 12.00 4.66 -11.02
CA GLU A 186 11.15 3.98 -10.04
C GLU A 186 10.86 4.85 -8.82
N ALA A 187 11.85 5.63 -8.35
CA ALA A 187 11.67 6.61 -7.29
C ALA A 187 10.72 7.74 -7.71
N GLY A 188 10.81 8.20 -8.97
CA GLY A 188 9.87 9.17 -9.54
C GLY A 188 8.42 8.66 -9.54
N ASN A 189 8.21 7.38 -9.85
CA ASN A 189 6.88 6.76 -9.79
C ASN A 189 6.33 6.73 -8.35
N LEU A 190 7.19 6.55 -7.34
CA LEU A 190 6.79 6.59 -5.94
C LEU A 190 6.48 8.02 -5.47
N LEU A 191 7.29 9.01 -5.84
CA LEU A 191 7.06 10.43 -5.51
C LEU A 191 5.74 10.97 -6.06
N PHE A 192 5.28 10.43 -7.19
CA PHE A 192 4.03 10.83 -7.82
C PHE A 192 2.78 10.23 -7.16
N HIS A 193 2.94 9.23 -6.28
CA HIS A 193 1.85 8.53 -5.59
C HIS A 193 1.80 8.90 -4.12
#